data_AF-A0A9D2PAF6-F1
#
_entry.id   AF-A0A9D2PAF6-F1
#
_cell.length_a   1.000
_cell.length_b   1.000
_cell.length_c   1.000
_cell.angle_alpha   90.00
_cell.angle_beta   90.00
_cell.angle_gamma   90.00
#
_symmetry.space_group_name_H-M   'P 1'
#
loop_
_entity.id
_entity.type
_entity.pdbx_description
1 polymer ?
#
loop_
_entity_poly.entity_id
_entity_poly.type
_entity_poly.pdbx_seq_one_letter_code
_entity_poly.pdbx_strand_id
1 'polypeptide(L)'
;MKKFTLALTALCLAAAMTLTGCLPLGTQADDAVSAREAAALDPLTGELARWPGQRPASVFVYNGMDAGRQWGIGEASVVFEALTEGESSTSLCLAYPSLEAVPKVGPVAQAQDLYLQLLICQQAIPVQRGASIYAANFLDCYQISPLDALSLGVKGFNYEGVWGQPDQISWTTSGASLTPLAASAGVSLEPQAAAAAASADSETEADDGIRLPPLLPFGEPAGGKEGASSVEVIFSADASTSFTYDAGTGHYLMARADGTPQTDANTGAQAGFDNLLILYSAPSLRDDGYSWGYDLTMGAGVYLNGGSVWSILWMPGVDSTLAIYNSDGTALEIRPGTSYIALMGSVAGQEVVLRDSAGAEISAN
;
A
#
# COMPACT_ATOMS: atom_id res chain seq x y z
N MET A 1 -30.70 74.72 -11.71
CA MET A 1 -31.14 75.71 -10.70
C MET A 1 -30.15 75.74 -9.55
N LYS A 2 -29.41 76.85 -9.43
CA LYS A 2 -28.96 77.54 -8.20
C LYS A 2 -28.46 76.67 -7.02
N LYS A 3 -27.13 76.59 -6.76
CA LYS A 3 -26.31 77.53 -5.93
C LYS A 3 -26.67 77.40 -4.43
N PHE A 4 -25.80 77.24 -3.42
CA PHE A 4 -24.43 77.71 -3.21
C PHE A 4 -23.89 77.18 -1.83
N THR A 5 -22.59 76.87 -1.75
CA THR A 5 -21.58 77.21 -0.68
C THR A 5 -21.85 76.99 0.83
N LEU A 6 -20.89 76.86 1.77
CA LEU A 6 -19.42 76.67 1.89
C LEU A 6 -19.07 76.99 3.37
N ALA A 7 -18.10 76.30 3.99
CA ALA A 7 -17.19 76.72 5.09
C ALA A 7 -16.89 75.49 6.00
N LEU A 8 -15.70 74.86 6.02
CA LEU A 8 -14.30 75.31 6.16
C LEU A 8 -13.92 75.64 7.62
N THR A 9 -13.15 74.73 8.24
CA THR A 9 -12.04 75.09 9.15
C THR A 9 -10.99 73.97 9.14
N ALA A 10 -9.79 74.34 8.72
CA ALA A 10 -8.54 73.58 8.82
C ALA A 10 -7.91 73.76 10.22
N LEU A 11 -6.98 72.88 10.63
CA LEU A 11 -5.53 73.15 10.65
C LEU A 11 -4.73 72.12 11.49
N CYS A 12 -3.55 71.75 10.96
CA CYS A 12 -2.30 71.33 11.64
C CYS A 12 -2.26 69.97 12.39
N LEU A 13 -1.15 69.23 12.50
CA LEU A 13 0.16 69.13 11.84
C LEU A 13 0.87 67.93 12.52
N ALA A 14 1.61 67.13 11.76
CA ALA A 14 2.77 66.31 12.14
C ALA A 14 2.65 65.26 13.28
N ALA A 15 3.00 63.99 12.97
CA ALA A 15 4.31 63.41 13.30
C ALA A 15 4.35 61.91 12.94
N ALA A 16 5.41 61.53 12.24
CA ALA A 16 5.75 60.14 11.97
C ALA A 16 6.14 59.41 13.27
N MET A 17 5.65 58.19 13.43
CA MET A 17 6.39 57.13 14.14
C MET A 17 6.26 55.84 13.35
N THR A 18 7.35 55.51 12.67
CA THR A 18 7.68 54.16 12.22
C THR A 18 7.83 53.28 13.46
N LEU A 19 6.95 52.29 13.63
CA LEU A 19 7.24 51.12 14.44
C LEU A 19 7.29 49.90 13.52
N THR A 20 8.52 49.54 13.20
CA THR A 20 8.96 48.21 12.78
C THR A 20 8.37 47.16 13.72
N GLY A 21 7.38 46.42 13.24
CA GLY A 21 6.97 45.15 13.81
C GLY A 21 7.52 44.03 12.93
N CYS A 22 8.57 43.36 13.39
CA CYS A 22 8.99 42.08 12.84
C CYS A 22 7.82 41.08 12.97
N LEU A 23 7.19 40.73 11.86
CA LEU A 23 6.40 39.51 11.79
C LEU A 23 7.40 38.34 11.89
N PRO A 24 7.24 37.38 12.82
CA PRO A 24 8.00 36.15 12.75
C PRO A 24 7.46 35.35 11.56
N LEU A 25 8.26 35.32 10.50
CA LEU A 25 8.10 34.38 9.40
C LEU A 25 8.53 33.01 9.95
N GLY A 26 7.62 32.31 10.64
CA GLY A 26 7.96 31.05 11.31
C GLY A 26 6.80 30.15 11.74
N THR A 27 5.57 30.67 11.89
CA THR A 27 4.48 29.87 12.47
C THR A 27 3.72 28.98 11.49
N GLN A 28 3.77 29.25 10.17
CA GLN A 28 2.99 28.48 9.20
C GLN A 28 3.53 27.05 8.95
N ALA A 29 4.83 26.82 9.14
CA ALA A 29 5.42 25.49 8.97
C ALA A 29 5.21 24.64 10.24
N ASP A 30 5.43 25.21 11.43
CA ASP A 30 5.25 24.53 12.70
C ASP A 30 3.77 24.20 12.99
N ASP A 31 2.83 25.09 12.67
CA ASP A 31 1.39 24.81 12.83
C ASP A 31 0.90 23.72 11.84
N ALA A 32 1.49 23.63 10.65
CA ALA A 32 1.14 22.62 9.65
C ALA A 32 1.73 21.24 9.97
N VAL A 33 2.95 21.19 10.53
CA VAL A 33 3.57 19.96 11.05
C VAL A 33 2.78 19.46 12.28
N SER A 34 2.44 20.35 13.22
CA SER A 34 1.63 20.01 14.40
C SER A 34 0.20 19.58 14.05
N ALA A 35 -0.43 20.18 13.03
CA ALA A 35 -1.74 19.75 12.54
C ALA A 35 -1.71 18.41 11.79
N ARG A 36 -0.60 18.07 11.11
CA ARG A 36 -0.40 16.76 10.48
C ARG A 36 -0.13 15.68 11.52
N GLU A 37 0.54 16.01 12.62
CA GLU A 37 0.72 15.13 13.78
C GLU A 37 -0.61 14.85 14.51
N ALA A 38 -1.54 15.81 14.51
CA ALA A 38 -2.87 15.67 15.10
C ALA A 38 -3.91 14.97 14.18
N ALA A 39 -3.69 14.94 12.87
CA ALA A 39 -4.59 14.31 11.91
C ALA A 39 -4.27 12.81 11.77
N ALA A 40 -5.30 11.96 11.80
CA ALA A 40 -5.12 10.53 11.56
C ALA A 40 -4.55 10.29 10.15
N LEU A 41 -3.39 9.64 10.09
CA LEU A 41 -2.77 9.21 8.83
C LEU A 41 -3.22 7.79 8.48
N ASP A 42 -3.34 7.53 7.18
CA ASP A 42 -3.61 6.21 6.64
C ASP A 42 -2.39 5.30 6.90
N PRO A 43 -2.55 4.16 7.59
CA PRO A 43 -1.44 3.28 7.89
C PRO A 43 -0.83 2.63 6.65
N LEU A 44 -1.52 2.59 5.50
CA LEU A 44 -1.00 2.00 4.27
C LEU A 44 -0.21 2.98 3.39
N THR A 45 -0.47 4.29 3.49
CA THR A 45 0.11 5.29 2.58
C THR A 45 0.82 6.44 3.28
N GLY A 46 0.60 6.68 4.58
CA GLY A 46 1.14 7.85 5.28
C GLY A 46 0.50 9.19 4.88
N GLU A 47 -0.54 9.15 4.04
CA GLU A 47 -1.36 10.31 3.68
C GLU A 47 -2.46 10.55 4.72
N LEU A 48 -3.20 11.66 4.60
CA LEU A 48 -4.34 11.92 5.48
C LEU A 48 -5.42 10.85 5.29
N ALA A 49 -5.84 10.22 6.39
CA ALA A 49 -6.82 9.15 6.34
C ALA A 49 -8.19 9.67 5.87
N ARG A 50 -8.71 9.06 4.81
CA ARG A 50 -10.10 9.29 4.35
C ARG A 50 -11.12 8.46 5.13
N TRP A 51 -10.68 7.33 5.69
CA TRP A 51 -11.49 6.43 6.54
C TRP A 51 -10.81 6.26 7.92
N PRO A 52 -10.73 7.33 8.73
CA PRO A 52 -10.11 7.24 10.05
C PRO A 52 -10.85 6.23 10.93
N GLY A 53 -10.10 5.43 11.69
CA GLY A 53 -10.66 4.44 12.61
C GLY A 53 -11.23 3.17 11.95
N GLN A 54 -11.10 3.01 10.63
CA GLN A 54 -11.47 1.78 9.93
C GLN A 54 -10.25 0.89 9.72
N ARG A 55 -10.47 -0.43 9.72
CA ARG A 55 -9.45 -1.41 9.33
C ARG A 55 -9.27 -1.40 7.81
N PRO A 56 -8.02 -1.44 7.33
CA PRO A 56 -7.74 -1.77 5.94
C PRO A 56 -8.40 -3.08 5.51
N ALA A 57 -8.63 -3.25 4.21
CA ALA A 57 -9.09 -4.50 3.61
C ALA A 57 -8.05 -5.02 2.63
N SER A 58 -7.78 -6.32 2.65
CA SER A 58 -6.84 -6.98 1.74
C SER A 58 -7.57 -7.96 0.84
N VAL A 59 -7.43 -7.81 -0.47
CA VAL A 59 -8.11 -8.65 -1.46
C VAL A 59 -7.07 -9.45 -2.22
N PHE A 60 -7.16 -10.78 -2.12
CA PHE A 60 -6.28 -11.68 -2.87
C PHE A 60 -6.74 -11.76 -4.32
N VAL A 61 -5.82 -11.55 -5.26
CA VAL A 61 -6.12 -11.48 -6.68
C VAL A 61 -5.24 -12.44 -7.47
N TYR A 62 -5.89 -13.14 -8.40
CA TYR A 62 -5.21 -14.07 -9.31
C TYR A 62 -4.41 -13.30 -10.36
N ASN A 63 -3.18 -13.76 -10.61
CA ASN A 63 -2.23 -13.10 -11.51
C ASN A 63 -1.52 -14.06 -12.46
N GLY A 64 -2.20 -15.14 -12.86
CA GLY A 64 -1.68 -16.02 -13.91
C GLY A 64 -1.67 -15.36 -15.29
N MET A 65 -0.98 -15.99 -16.25
CA MET A 65 -0.89 -15.50 -17.64
C MET A 65 -2.25 -15.30 -18.31
N ASP A 66 -3.27 -16.06 -17.91
CA ASP A 66 -4.65 -15.96 -18.39
C ASP A 66 -5.48 -14.87 -17.68
N ALA A 67 -4.91 -14.18 -16.68
CA ALA A 67 -5.53 -13.03 -16.01
C ALA A 67 -5.49 -11.77 -16.89
N GLY A 68 -6.05 -11.85 -18.09
CA GLY A 68 -6.08 -10.77 -19.10
C GLY A 68 -6.89 -9.54 -18.69
N ARG A 69 -7.60 -9.60 -17.56
CA ARG A 69 -8.38 -8.49 -17.01
C ARG A 69 -8.37 -8.53 -15.48
N GLN A 70 -7.99 -7.41 -14.88
CA GLN A 70 -8.00 -7.21 -13.43
C GLN A 70 -8.70 -5.89 -13.10
N TRP A 71 -9.42 -5.85 -11.98
CA TRP A 71 -10.16 -4.69 -11.50
C TRP A 71 -9.62 -4.24 -10.14
N GLY A 72 -9.56 -2.92 -9.93
CA GLY A 72 -9.20 -2.30 -8.64
C GLY A 72 -7.71 -2.18 -8.36
N ILE A 73 -6.84 -2.74 -9.21
CA ILE A 73 -5.38 -2.67 -9.03
C ILE A 73 -4.83 -1.24 -9.03
N GLY A 74 -5.41 -0.34 -9.84
CA GLY A 74 -5.00 1.06 -9.91
C GLY A 74 -5.60 1.93 -8.81
N GLU A 75 -6.49 1.38 -7.99
CA GLU A 75 -7.15 2.08 -6.87
C GLU A 75 -6.64 1.59 -5.51
N ALA A 76 -5.78 0.56 -5.47
CA ALA A 76 -5.22 0.02 -4.24
C ALA A 76 -4.18 0.96 -3.62
N SER A 77 -4.20 1.10 -2.29
CA SER A 77 -3.16 1.83 -1.55
C SER A 77 -1.82 1.12 -1.64
N VAL A 78 -1.85 -0.22 -1.53
CA VAL A 78 -0.66 -1.06 -1.67
C VAL A 78 -0.97 -2.31 -2.47
N VAL A 79 -0.09 -2.66 -3.40
CA VAL A 79 -0.13 -3.92 -4.15
C VAL A 79 1.06 -4.76 -3.76
N PHE A 80 0.82 -5.95 -3.23
CA PHE A 80 1.86 -6.94 -3.01
C PHE A 80 1.87 -7.96 -4.14
N GLU A 81 3.07 -8.35 -4.59
CA GLU A 81 3.27 -9.40 -5.58
C GLU A 81 4.41 -10.34 -5.15
N ALA A 82 4.17 -11.65 -5.23
CA ALA A 82 5.18 -12.66 -4.99
C ALA A 82 4.81 -13.99 -5.65
N LEU A 83 5.83 -14.82 -5.85
CA LEU A 83 5.65 -16.23 -6.17
C LEU A 83 5.26 -16.97 -4.88
N THR A 84 3.99 -17.35 -4.74
CA THR A 84 3.47 -18.00 -3.52
C THR A 84 3.26 -19.50 -3.67
N GLU A 85 3.00 -19.97 -4.88
CA GLU A 85 2.69 -21.37 -5.20
C GLU A 85 3.25 -21.73 -6.58
N GLY A 86 3.86 -22.91 -6.70
CA GLY A 86 4.49 -23.36 -7.95
C GLY A 86 5.64 -22.46 -8.39
N GLU A 87 5.98 -22.50 -9.68
CA GLU A 87 7.18 -21.81 -10.22
C GLU A 87 6.87 -20.87 -11.38
N SER A 88 5.62 -20.80 -11.85
CA SER A 88 5.26 -20.03 -13.05
C SER A 88 4.64 -18.67 -12.73
N SER A 89 3.53 -18.63 -11.98
CA SER A 89 2.74 -17.40 -11.81
C SER A 89 2.89 -16.82 -10.40
N THR A 90 2.88 -15.51 -10.31
CA THR A 90 2.74 -14.80 -9.03
C THR A 90 1.27 -14.78 -8.59
N SER A 91 1.05 -14.38 -7.34
CA SER A 91 -0.26 -13.95 -6.85
C SER A 91 -0.18 -12.50 -6.40
N LEU A 92 -1.32 -11.82 -6.32
CA LEU A 92 -1.41 -10.44 -5.85
C LEU A 92 -2.21 -10.34 -4.55
N CYS A 93 -1.88 -9.35 -3.73
CA CYS A 93 -2.72 -8.88 -2.65
C CYS A 93 -2.88 -7.36 -2.75
N LEU A 94 -4.12 -6.91 -2.98
CA LEU A 94 -4.48 -5.50 -3.09
C LEU A 94 -5.00 -5.02 -1.73
N ALA A 95 -4.30 -4.09 -1.10
CA ALA A 95 -4.71 -3.51 0.17
C ALA A 95 -5.35 -2.12 -0.05
N TYR A 96 -6.51 -1.94 0.56
CA TYR A 96 -7.32 -0.72 0.51
C TYR A 96 -7.47 -0.16 1.93
N PRO A 97 -7.67 1.16 2.09
CA PRO A 97 -7.61 1.81 3.39
C PRO A 97 -8.81 1.49 4.29
N SER A 98 -9.91 0.99 3.71
CA SER A 98 -11.04 0.44 4.44
C SER A 98 -11.79 -0.59 3.58
N LEU A 99 -12.69 -1.36 4.19
CA LEU A 99 -13.58 -2.24 3.42
C LEU A 99 -14.50 -1.44 2.48
N GLU A 100 -14.96 -0.27 2.90
CA GLU A 100 -15.80 0.61 2.07
C GLU A 100 -15.05 1.15 0.85
N ALA A 101 -13.75 1.39 0.98
CA ALA A 101 -12.89 1.87 -0.10
C ALA A 101 -12.62 0.84 -1.20
N VAL A 102 -12.95 -0.45 -0.98
CA VAL A 102 -12.73 -1.51 -1.97
C VAL A 102 -13.65 -1.28 -3.18
N PRO A 103 -13.11 -0.97 -4.38
CA PRO A 103 -13.91 -0.81 -5.59
C PRO A 103 -14.38 -2.19 -6.08
N LYS A 104 -14.91 -2.27 -7.31
CA LYS A 104 -15.02 -3.61 -7.93
C LYS A 104 -13.61 -4.17 -8.08
N VAL A 105 -13.37 -5.37 -7.57
CA VAL A 105 -12.04 -5.97 -7.50
C VAL A 105 -12.07 -7.44 -7.90
N GLY A 106 -11.03 -7.89 -8.60
CA GLY A 106 -10.83 -9.29 -8.96
C GLY A 106 -9.84 -9.46 -10.12
N PRO A 107 -9.59 -10.70 -10.55
CA PRO A 107 -10.27 -11.91 -10.11
C PRO A 107 -9.92 -12.34 -8.69
N VAL A 108 -10.91 -12.49 -7.81
CA VAL A 108 -10.68 -12.85 -6.40
C VAL A 108 -10.16 -14.29 -6.30
N ALA A 109 -9.02 -14.44 -5.63
CA ALA A 109 -8.28 -15.68 -5.49
C ALA A 109 -8.28 -16.20 -4.05
N GLN A 110 -7.66 -17.36 -3.88
CA GLN A 110 -7.40 -17.92 -2.56
C GLN A 110 -6.40 -17.07 -1.78
N ALA A 111 -6.56 -17.03 -0.46
CA ALA A 111 -5.60 -16.37 0.42
C ALA A 111 -4.26 -17.10 0.48
N GLN A 112 -3.19 -16.30 0.57
CA GLN A 112 -1.81 -16.73 0.78
C GLN A 112 -1.31 -16.14 2.09
N ASP A 113 -0.69 -16.97 2.94
CA ASP A 113 -0.30 -16.57 4.29
C ASP A 113 0.82 -15.53 4.30
N LEU A 114 1.61 -15.43 3.23
CA LEU A 114 2.64 -14.40 3.07
C LEU A 114 2.05 -12.99 3.26
N TYR A 115 0.97 -12.67 2.55
CA TYR A 115 0.37 -11.34 2.62
C TYR A 115 -0.40 -11.12 3.92
N LEU A 116 -0.94 -12.18 4.51
CA LEU A 116 -1.53 -12.11 5.85
C LEU A 116 -0.47 -11.74 6.91
N GLN A 117 0.72 -12.32 6.82
CA GLN A 117 1.86 -11.97 7.69
C GLN A 117 2.32 -10.53 7.49
N LEU A 118 2.43 -10.07 6.25
CA LEU A 118 2.86 -8.69 5.95
C LEU A 118 1.86 -7.62 6.40
N LEU A 119 0.57 -7.95 6.49
CA LEU A 119 -0.50 -7.00 6.84
C LEU A 119 -1.09 -7.23 8.25
N ILE A 120 -0.53 -8.13 9.06
CA ILE A 120 -1.11 -8.47 10.36
C ILE A 120 -1.14 -7.27 11.31
N CYS A 121 -0.10 -6.44 11.32
CA CYS A 121 -0.02 -5.25 12.17
C CYS A 121 -1.04 -4.17 11.77
N GLN A 122 -1.44 -4.15 10.49
CA GLN A 122 -2.51 -3.29 9.97
C GLN A 122 -3.90 -3.88 10.27
N GLN A 123 -3.97 -5.09 10.84
CA GLN A 123 -5.21 -5.83 11.06
C GLN A 123 -6.10 -5.88 9.81
N ALA A 124 -5.51 -6.00 8.62
CA ALA A 124 -6.28 -5.96 7.37
C ALA A 124 -7.38 -7.04 7.35
N ILE A 125 -8.57 -6.69 6.89
CA ILE A 125 -9.70 -7.62 6.70
C ILE A 125 -9.42 -8.46 5.46
N PRO A 126 -9.19 -9.79 5.59
CA PRO A 126 -8.92 -10.63 4.42
C PRO A 126 -10.19 -10.87 3.61
N VAL A 127 -10.14 -10.60 2.31
CA VAL A 127 -11.20 -10.86 1.33
C VAL A 127 -10.67 -11.86 0.32
N GLN A 128 -11.27 -13.05 0.28
CA GLN A 128 -10.69 -14.22 -0.38
C GLN A 128 -11.75 -15.11 -1.03
N ARG A 129 -11.28 -16.07 -1.83
CA ARG A 129 -12.05 -17.22 -2.32
C ARG A 129 -11.33 -18.50 -1.91
N GLY A 130 -11.60 -18.96 -0.70
CA GLY A 130 -10.80 -19.99 -0.04
C GLY A 130 -9.42 -19.50 0.39
N ALA A 131 -8.62 -20.42 0.91
CA ALA A 131 -7.28 -20.17 1.41
C ALA A 131 -6.39 -21.39 1.15
N SER A 132 -5.08 -21.16 0.97
CA SER A 132 -4.11 -22.25 1.05
C SER A 132 -4.12 -22.87 2.45
N ILE A 133 -3.58 -24.09 2.60
CA ILE A 133 -3.54 -24.76 3.92
C ILE A 133 -2.78 -23.93 4.95
N TYR A 134 -1.72 -23.23 4.53
CA TYR A 134 -0.92 -22.36 5.39
C TYR A 134 -1.68 -21.09 5.77
N ALA A 135 -2.42 -20.49 4.83
CA ALA A 135 -3.27 -19.34 5.10
C ALA A 135 -4.43 -19.69 6.04
N ALA A 136 -5.08 -20.84 5.83
CA ALA A 136 -6.13 -21.33 6.74
C ALA A 136 -5.59 -21.52 8.16
N ASN A 137 -4.45 -22.20 8.31
CA ASN A 137 -3.80 -22.37 9.63
C ASN A 137 -3.43 -21.03 10.27
N PHE A 138 -2.96 -20.05 9.49
CA PHE A 138 -2.65 -18.72 9.99
C PHE A 138 -3.90 -18.00 10.51
N LEU A 139 -4.99 -17.98 9.72
CA LEU A 139 -6.26 -17.38 10.11
C LEU A 139 -6.82 -18.02 11.39
N ASP A 140 -6.76 -19.36 11.50
CA ASP A 140 -7.20 -20.09 12.68
C ASP A 140 -6.33 -19.77 13.91
N CYS A 141 -5.01 -19.75 13.75
CA CYS A 141 -4.05 -19.47 14.83
C CYS A 141 -4.27 -18.09 15.44
N TYR A 142 -4.49 -17.07 14.60
CA TYR A 142 -4.71 -15.69 15.03
C TYR A 142 -6.19 -15.32 15.20
N GLN A 143 -7.10 -16.29 15.06
CA GLN A 143 -8.56 -16.11 15.15
C GLN A 143 -9.10 -15.00 14.24
N ILE A 144 -8.52 -14.86 13.05
CA ILE A 144 -8.89 -13.85 12.06
C ILE A 144 -10.03 -14.39 11.19
N SER A 145 -11.17 -13.71 11.21
CA SER A 145 -12.30 -14.06 10.34
C SER A 145 -12.17 -13.37 8.98
N PRO A 146 -12.10 -14.12 7.86
CA PRO A 146 -12.09 -13.55 6.52
C PRO A 146 -13.51 -13.31 5.99
N LEU A 147 -13.62 -12.46 4.98
CA LEU A 147 -14.77 -12.38 4.08
C LEU A 147 -14.53 -13.31 2.89
N ASP A 148 -15.02 -14.55 3.00
CA ASP A 148 -14.74 -15.61 2.04
C ASP A 148 -15.90 -15.86 1.08
N ALA A 149 -15.62 -15.87 -0.22
CA ALA A 149 -16.57 -16.23 -1.27
C ALA A 149 -17.17 -17.63 -1.11
N LEU A 150 -16.44 -18.58 -0.54
CA LEU A 150 -16.94 -19.94 -0.29
C LEU A 150 -18.04 -19.97 0.79
N SER A 151 -18.05 -19.00 1.70
CA SER A 151 -19.06 -18.88 2.76
C SER A 151 -20.17 -17.88 2.43
N LEU A 152 -19.81 -16.71 1.89
CA LEU A 152 -20.75 -15.64 1.56
C LEU A 152 -21.45 -15.87 0.22
N GLY A 153 -20.83 -16.61 -0.69
CA GLY A 153 -21.34 -16.89 -2.03
C GLY A 153 -21.72 -15.61 -2.78
N VAL A 154 -22.78 -15.71 -3.59
CA VAL A 154 -23.23 -14.61 -4.46
C VAL A 154 -23.89 -13.44 -3.71
N LYS A 155 -23.95 -13.46 -2.37
CA LYS A 155 -24.42 -12.31 -1.59
C LYS A 155 -23.37 -11.22 -1.50
N GLY A 156 -22.10 -11.61 -1.40
CA GLY A 156 -20.95 -10.69 -1.30
C GLY A 156 -20.05 -10.70 -2.53
N PHE A 157 -20.19 -11.69 -3.40
CA PHE A 157 -19.35 -11.89 -4.57
C PHE A 157 -20.19 -12.00 -5.82
N ASN A 158 -19.58 -11.67 -6.96
CA ASN A 158 -20.17 -11.87 -8.27
C ASN A 158 -19.32 -12.88 -9.06
N TYR A 159 -20.00 -13.76 -9.78
CA TYR A 159 -19.37 -14.74 -10.66
C TYR A 159 -19.85 -14.52 -12.08
N GLU A 160 -18.96 -14.04 -12.95
CA GLU A 160 -19.26 -13.73 -14.37
C GLU A 160 -18.95 -14.91 -15.31
N GLY A 161 -18.62 -16.08 -14.74
CA GLY A 161 -18.25 -17.28 -15.49
C GLY A 161 -19.45 -18.17 -15.81
N VAL A 162 -19.16 -19.34 -16.38
CA VAL A 162 -20.19 -20.35 -16.68
C VAL A 162 -20.42 -21.21 -15.44
N TRP A 163 -21.65 -21.23 -14.92
CA TRP A 163 -22.00 -22.06 -13.76
C TRP A 163 -21.71 -23.54 -14.02
N GLY A 164 -21.06 -24.20 -13.06
CA GLY A 164 -20.63 -25.59 -13.16
C GLY A 164 -19.30 -25.79 -13.92
N GLN A 165 -18.70 -24.72 -14.46
CA GLN A 165 -17.36 -24.72 -15.03
C GLN A 165 -16.47 -23.86 -14.13
N PRO A 166 -15.71 -24.45 -13.18
CA PRO A 166 -14.88 -23.66 -12.28
C PRO A 166 -13.76 -22.95 -13.06
N ASP A 167 -13.58 -21.66 -12.79
CA ASP A 167 -12.46 -20.87 -13.32
C ASP A 167 -11.85 -19.97 -12.23
N GLN A 168 -10.67 -19.40 -12.51
CA GLN A 168 -9.94 -18.51 -11.58
C GLN A 168 -10.11 -17.02 -11.89
N ILE A 169 -10.76 -16.68 -13.00
CA ILE A 169 -10.74 -15.33 -13.59
C ILE A 169 -12.07 -14.57 -13.49
N SER A 170 -13.15 -15.24 -13.08
CA SER A 170 -14.51 -14.70 -13.15
C SER A 170 -15.10 -14.22 -11.82
N TRP A 171 -14.37 -14.38 -10.72
CA TRP A 171 -14.85 -13.97 -9.39
C TRP A 171 -14.49 -12.51 -9.11
N THR A 172 -15.47 -11.68 -8.80
CA THR A 172 -15.26 -10.29 -8.40
C THR A 172 -16.04 -9.98 -7.12
N THR A 173 -15.66 -8.91 -6.43
CA THR A 173 -16.39 -8.39 -5.27
C THR A 173 -16.25 -6.86 -5.19
N SER A 174 -16.86 -6.26 -4.18
CA SER A 174 -16.69 -4.85 -3.84
C SER A 174 -17.00 -4.59 -2.37
N GLY A 175 -16.47 -3.49 -1.84
CA GLY A 175 -16.76 -3.01 -0.49
C GLY A 175 -18.25 -2.82 -0.24
N ALA A 176 -18.96 -2.27 -1.23
CA ALA A 176 -20.41 -2.09 -1.19
C ALA A 176 -21.18 -3.42 -1.03
N SER A 177 -20.68 -4.52 -1.60
CA SER A 177 -21.31 -5.85 -1.49
C SER A 177 -20.98 -6.54 -0.17
N LEU A 178 -19.79 -6.28 0.37
CA LEU A 178 -19.25 -6.97 1.55
C LEU A 178 -19.59 -6.29 2.88
N THR A 179 -19.62 -4.97 2.92
CA THR A 179 -19.87 -4.18 4.15
C THR A 179 -21.16 -4.60 4.87
N PRO A 180 -22.30 -4.81 4.19
CA PRO A 180 -23.53 -5.27 4.86
C PRO A 180 -23.44 -6.68 5.46
N LEU A 181 -22.47 -7.48 5.03
CA LEU A 181 -22.29 -8.88 5.44
C LEU A 181 -21.27 -9.04 6.57
N ALA A 182 -20.40 -8.04 6.79
CA ALA A 182 -19.27 -8.12 7.71
C ALA A 182 -19.66 -8.60 9.11
N ALA A 183 -20.67 -7.96 9.72
CA ALA A 183 -21.14 -8.34 11.06
C ALA A 183 -21.68 -9.79 11.12
N SER A 184 -22.43 -10.23 10.10
CA SER A 184 -22.94 -11.60 10.02
C SER A 184 -21.85 -12.64 9.78
N ALA A 185 -20.72 -12.22 9.19
CA ALA A 185 -19.53 -13.02 8.99
C ALA A 185 -18.58 -12.99 10.21
N GLY A 186 -18.93 -12.28 11.29
CA GLY A 186 -18.08 -12.14 12.47
C GLY A 186 -16.90 -11.20 12.29
N VAL A 187 -16.93 -10.33 11.27
CA VAL A 187 -15.85 -9.41 10.93
C VAL A 187 -16.14 -8.02 11.48
N SER A 188 -15.26 -7.52 12.36
CA SER A 188 -15.25 -6.11 12.81
C SER A 188 -14.65 -5.21 11.74
N LEU A 189 -15.26 -4.05 11.50
CA LEU A 189 -14.72 -3.03 10.58
C LEU A 189 -13.72 -2.08 11.25
N GLU A 190 -13.78 -1.97 12.58
CA GLU A 190 -12.88 -1.12 13.37
C GLU A 190 -11.74 -1.93 13.99
N PRO A 191 -10.55 -1.32 14.17
CA PRO A 191 -9.40 -1.97 14.80
C PRO A 191 -9.76 -2.54 16.17
N GLN A 192 -9.16 -3.68 16.50
CA GLN A 192 -9.40 -4.38 17.75
C GLN A 192 -8.14 -4.37 18.60
N ALA A 193 -8.29 -4.25 19.92
CA ALA A 193 -7.12 -4.35 20.79
C ALA A 193 -6.56 -5.76 20.66
N ALA A 194 -5.23 -5.89 20.55
CA ALA A 194 -4.60 -7.19 20.62
C ALA A 194 -5.08 -7.87 21.91
N ALA A 195 -5.55 -9.12 21.82
CA ALA A 195 -5.91 -9.90 22.99
C ALA A 195 -4.64 -10.05 23.84
N ALA A 196 -4.47 -9.17 24.83
CA ALA A 196 -3.28 -9.13 25.65
C ALA A 196 -3.05 -10.52 26.24
N ALA A 197 -1.87 -11.08 26.01
CA ALA A 197 -1.34 -12.09 26.91
C ALA A 197 -1.36 -11.44 28.29
N ALA A 198 -2.27 -11.91 29.15
CA ALA A 198 -2.61 -11.31 30.43
C ALA A 198 -1.35 -10.94 31.22
N SER A 199 -0.98 -9.67 31.16
CA SER A 199 -0.04 -9.04 32.06
C SER A 199 -0.65 -7.69 32.40
N ALA A 200 -1.06 -7.60 33.66
CA ALA A 200 -1.67 -6.43 34.26
C ALA A 200 -0.63 -5.31 34.31
N ASP A 201 -1.01 -4.16 33.76
CA ASP A 201 -0.80 -2.80 34.29
C ASP A 201 -0.73 -1.83 33.11
N SER A 202 -1.85 -1.20 32.79
CA SER A 202 -1.85 0.08 32.08
C SER A 202 -3.10 0.84 32.50
N GLU A 203 -2.87 1.93 33.22
CA GLU A 203 -3.86 2.90 33.62
C GLU A 203 -4.51 3.53 32.38
N THR A 204 -5.80 3.82 32.52
CA THR A 204 -6.67 4.32 31.47
C THR A 204 -6.29 5.77 31.15
N GLU A 205 -5.50 5.96 30.10
CA GLU A 205 -5.37 7.26 29.43
C GLU A 205 -6.47 7.40 28.37
N ALA A 206 -6.79 8.65 28.04
CA ALA A 206 -7.96 9.11 27.30
C ALA A 206 -8.31 8.31 26.03
N ASP A 207 -9.62 8.34 25.69
CA ASP A 207 -10.32 7.73 24.55
C ASP A 207 -9.82 8.25 23.17
N ASP A 208 -8.53 8.10 22.89
CA ASP A 208 -7.98 8.12 21.53
C ASP A 208 -8.05 6.68 21.02
N GLY A 209 -8.95 6.41 20.08
CA GLY A 209 -9.16 5.06 19.53
C GLY A 209 -7.88 4.36 19.06
N ILE A 210 -7.95 3.04 18.89
CA ILE A 210 -6.78 2.21 18.54
C ILE A 210 -6.17 2.69 17.22
N ARG A 211 -4.93 3.19 17.28
CA ARG A 211 -4.14 3.58 16.12
C ARG A 211 -3.34 2.40 15.60
N LEU A 212 -3.61 1.99 14.36
CA LEU A 212 -2.81 0.99 13.67
C LEU A 212 -1.43 1.57 13.35
N PRO A 213 -0.34 0.80 13.52
CA PRO A 213 0.98 1.23 13.09
C PRO A 213 1.01 1.41 11.56
N PRO A 214 1.82 2.34 11.03
CA PRO A 214 2.04 2.46 9.61
C PRO A 214 2.75 1.21 9.05
N LEU A 215 2.46 0.85 7.81
CA LEU A 215 3.07 -0.29 7.11
C LEU A 215 4.56 -0.03 6.85
N LEU A 216 4.88 1.19 6.42
CA LEU A 216 6.22 1.66 6.06
C LEU A 216 6.58 2.89 6.93
N PRO A 217 7.87 3.21 7.10
CA PRO A 217 8.29 4.39 7.86
C PRO A 217 8.09 5.64 7.00
N PHE A 218 6.88 6.19 6.96
CA PHE A 218 6.54 7.27 6.03
C PHE A 218 7.20 8.61 6.40
N GLY A 219 7.80 9.26 5.40
CA GLY A 219 8.50 10.54 5.56
C GLY A 219 9.26 10.92 4.28
N GLU A 220 10.29 11.78 4.40
CA GLU A 220 11.07 12.21 3.23
C GLU A 220 12.37 11.39 3.14
N PRO A 221 12.57 10.58 2.08
CA PRO A 221 13.78 9.77 1.95
C PRO A 221 15.02 10.66 1.80
N ALA A 222 16.06 10.35 2.56
CA ALA A 222 17.36 10.97 2.40
C ALA A 222 18.22 10.19 1.38
N GLY A 223 18.98 10.91 0.55
CA GLY A 223 19.89 10.32 -0.44
C GLY A 223 19.18 9.85 -1.71
N GLY A 224 19.64 8.74 -2.27
CA GLY A 224 19.11 8.16 -3.51
C GLY A 224 19.94 8.50 -4.73
N LYS A 225 20.10 7.52 -5.61
CA LYS A 225 20.80 7.66 -6.88
C LYS A 225 19.79 8.01 -7.97
N GLU A 226 19.95 9.17 -8.58
CA GLU A 226 19.10 9.59 -9.70
C GLU A 226 19.39 8.77 -10.97
N GLY A 227 18.41 8.73 -11.87
CA GLY A 227 18.56 8.17 -13.21
C GLY A 227 17.99 6.77 -13.39
N ALA A 228 17.24 6.25 -12.40
CA ALA A 228 16.49 5.00 -12.54
C ALA A 228 15.12 5.29 -13.17
N SER A 229 15.01 5.12 -14.49
CA SER A 229 13.78 5.41 -15.22
C SER A 229 12.83 4.21 -15.34
N SER A 230 13.35 2.98 -15.28
CA SER A 230 12.52 1.79 -15.30
C SER A 230 13.12 0.64 -14.51
N VAL A 231 12.25 -0.25 -14.07
CA VAL A 231 12.62 -1.50 -13.41
C VAL A 231 11.78 -2.64 -13.98
N GLU A 232 12.42 -3.79 -14.18
CA GLU A 232 11.77 -5.04 -14.53
C GLU A 232 12.02 -6.05 -13.41
N VAL A 233 10.94 -6.60 -12.88
CA VAL A 233 10.92 -7.57 -11.80
C VAL A 233 10.55 -8.92 -12.40
N ILE A 234 11.52 -9.83 -12.48
CA ILE A 234 11.37 -11.15 -13.08
C ILE A 234 11.21 -12.17 -11.95
N PHE A 235 10.00 -12.72 -11.79
CA PHE A 235 9.67 -13.71 -10.76
C PHE A 235 9.86 -15.15 -11.25
N SER A 236 9.70 -15.36 -12.56
CA SER A 236 9.93 -16.63 -13.26
C SER A 236 10.10 -16.37 -14.76
N ALA A 237 10.29 -17.43 -15.56
CA ALA A 237 10.28 -17.33 -17.02
C ALA A 237 8.91 -16.91 -17.60
N ASP A 238 7.84 -17.10 -16.84
CA ASP A 238 6.46 -16.87 -17.26
C ASP A 238 5.81 -15.64 -16.58
N ALA A 239 6.46 -15.09 -15.55
CA ALA A 239 5.95 -13.98 -14.76
C ALA A 239 7.02 -12.91 -14.56
N SER A 240 6.81 -11.78 -15.22
CA SER A 240 7.54 -10.54 -14.95
C SER A 240 6.59 -9.35 -14.95
N THR A 241 6.95 -8.35 -14.15
CA THR A 241 6.25 -7.07 -14.05
C THR A 241 7.25 -5.96 -14.27
N SER A 242 6.94 -5.03 -15.16
CA SER A 242 7.82 -3.89 -15.44
C SER A 242 7.17 -2.57 -15.07
N PHE A 243 7.99 -1.58 -14.75
CA PHE A 243 7.56 -0.26 -14.36
C PHE A 243 8.40 0.79 -15.07
N THR A 244 7.75 1.83 -15.58
CA THR A 244 8.44 3.00 -16.16
C THR A 244 8.00 4.25 -15.44
N TYR A 245 8.97 5.05 -14.97
CA TYR A 245 8.71 6.31 -14.29
C TYR A 245 8.21 7.36 -15.29
N ASP A 246 7.03 7.92 -15.00
CA ASP A 246 6.45 9.03 -15.73
C ASP A 246 6.59 10.31 -14.90
N ALA A 247 7.51 11.20 -15.31
CA ALA A 247 7.77 12.45 -14.60
C ALA A 247 6.60 13.46 -14.67
N GLY A 248 5.64 13.26 -15.58
CA GLY A 248 4.45 14.12 -15.70
C GLY A 248 3.44 13.88 -14.59
N THR A 249 3.27 12.61 -14.21
CA THR A 249 2.37 12.16 -13.13
C THR A 249 3.09 11.94 -11.80
N GLY A 250 4.39 11.68 -11.84
CA GLY A 250 5.17 11.29 -10.65
C GLY A 250 5.03 9.81 -10.29
N HIS A 251 4.41 9.00 -11.16
CA HIS A 251 4.14 7.59 -10.89
C HIS A 251 5.03 6.66 -11.71
N TYR A 252 5.24 5.46 -11.19
CA TYR A 252 5.79 4.32 -11.91
C TYR A 252 4.65 3.53 -12.56
N LEU A 253 4.53 3.63 -13.88
CA LEU A 253 3.48 3.00 -14.66
C LEU A 253 3.77 1.51 -14.86
N MET A 254 2.85 0.66 -14.40
CA MET A 254 2.96 -0.79 -14.42
C MET A 254 2.64 -1.36 -15.80
N ALA A 255 3.44 -2.33 -16.25
CA ALA A 255 3.23 -3.08 -17.48
C ALA A 255 3.43 -4.57 -17.23
N ARG A 256 2.71 -5.38 -18.01
CA ARG A 256 2.77 -6.85 -17.99
C ARG A 256 4.08 -7.36 -18.57
N ALA A 257 4.31 -8.67 -18.42
CA ALA A 257 5.48 -9.36 -18.98
C ALA A 257 5.66 -9.17 -20.49
N ASP A 258 4.56 -8.99 -21.24
CA ASP A 258 4.59 -8.74 -22.69
C ASP A 258 4.82 -7.25 -23.06
N GLY A 259 5.04 -6.39 -22.07
CA GLY A 259 5.24 -4.96 -22.22
C GLY A 259 3.94 -4.16 -22.40
N THR A 260 2.77 -4.80 -22.39
CA THR A 260 1.50 -4.08 -22.50
C THR A 260 1.15 -3.36 -21.19
N PRO A 261 0.49 -2.19 -21.25
CA PRO A 261 0.03 -1.48 -20.05
C PRO A 261 -0.85 -2.34 -19.15
N GLN A 262 -0.51 -2.42 -17.87
CA GLN A 262 -1.36 -3.03 -16.87
C GLN A 262 -2.54 -2.10 -16.57
N THR A 263 -3.67 -2.35 -17.24
CA THR A 263 -4.84 -1.46 -17.20
C THR A 263 -5.85 -1.92 -16.16
N ASP A 264 -6.30 -1.01 -15.30
CA ASP A 264 -7.41 -1.27 -14.39
C ASP A 264 -8.74 -1.27 -15.16
N ALA A 265 -9.47 -2.39 -15.10
CA ALA A 265 -10.73 -2.54 -15.81
C ALA A 265 -11.88 -1.68 -15.27
N ASN A 266 -11.78 -1.09 -14.08
CA ASN A 266 -12.76 -0.11 -13.58
C ASN A 266 -12.64 1.23 -14.31
N THR A 267 -11.40 1.71 -14.50
CA THR A 267 -11.12 3.09 -14.93
C THR A 267 -10.66 3.17 -16.38
N GLY A 268 -10.12 2.08 -16.94
CA GLY A 268 -9.46 2.07 -18.23
C GLY A 268 -8.09 2.76 -18.23
N ALA A 269 -7.58 3.16 -17.06
CA ALA A 269 -6.27 3.77 -16.90
C ALA A 269 -5.20 2.71 -16.60
N GLN A 270 -3.96 2.98 -17.01
CA GLN A 270 -2.80 2.18 -16.61
C GLN A 270 -2.55 2.37 -15.10
N ALA A 271 -2.37 1.27 -14.37
CA ALA A 271 -2.01 1.32 -12.97
C ALA A 271 -0.63 1.95 -12.78
N GLY A 272 -0.49 2.80 -11.77
CA GLY A 272 0.77 3.44 -11.43
C GLY A 272 0.89 3.66 -9.93
N PHE A 273 2.13 3.71 -9.45
CA PHE A 273 2.44 3.79 -8.01
C PHE A 273 3.49 4.85 -7.74
N ASP A 274 3.42 5.49 -6.57
CA ASP A 274 4.42 6.48 -6.12
C ASP A 274 5.73 5.82 -5.70
N ASN A 275 5.62 4.66 -5.06
CA ASN A 275 6.73 3.92 -4.49
C ASN A 275 6.79 2.50 -5.06
N LEU A 276 7.99 2.04 -5.42
CA LEU A 276 8.26 0.64 -5.68
C LEU A 276 9.26 0.11 -4.64
N LEU A 277 8.90 -0.95 -3.93
CA LEU A 277 9.81 -1.67 -3.04
C LEU A 277 9.96 -3.10 -3.56
N ILE A 278 11.18 -3.48 -3.92
CA ILE A 278 11.51 -4.87 -4.24
C ILE A 278 12.31 -5.43 -3.08
N LEU A 279 11.67 -6.28 -2.29
CA LEU A 279 12.21 -6.85 -1.06
C LEU A 279 12.75 -8.26 -1.35
N TYR A 280 14.04 -8.46 -1.08
CA TYR A 280 14.67 -9.77 -1.17
C TYR A 280 14.57 -10.48 0.16
N SER A 281 14.08 -11.72 0.12
CA SER A 281 13.94 -12.60 1.28
C SER A 281 14.43 -13.99 0.91
N ALA A 282 14.98 -14.74 1.86
CA ALA A 282 15.29 -16.14 1.63
C ALA A 282 13.98 -16.94 1.44
N PRO A 283 13.77 -17.62 0.30
CA PRO A 283 12.59 -18.45 0.11
C PRO A 283 12.86 -19.88 0.58
N SER A 284 11.80 -20.58 0.98
CA SER A 284 11.83 -22.00 1.32
C SER A 284 10.60 -22.69 0.78
N LEU A 285 10.79 -23.78 0.03
CA LEU A 285 9.68 -24.65 -0.34
C LEU A 285 9.12 -25.32 0.92
N ARG A 286 7.79 -25.31 1.08
CA ARG A 286 7.14 -25.90 2.24
C ARG A 286 6.96 -27.41 2.10
N ASP A 287 6.48 -28.03 3.18
CA ASP A 287 6.31 -29.49 3.30
C ASP A 287 5.42 -30.11 2.20
N ASP A 288 4.54 -29.33 1.58
CA ASP A 288 3.72 -29.77 0.45
C ASP A 288 4.49 -29.88 -0.89
N GLY A 289 5.73 -29.37 -0.94
CA GLY A 289 6.57 -29.33 -2.12
C GLY A 289 6.06 -28.39 -3.21
N TYR A 290 5.14 -27.46 -2.89
CA TYR A 290 4.48 -26.60 -3.87
C TYR A 290 4.36 -25.13 -3.41
N SER A 291 4.06 -24.90 -2.13
CA SER A 291 3.92 -23.55 -1.57
C SER A 291 5.27 -22.98 -1.17
N TRP A 292 5.46 -21.68 -1.37
CA TRP A 292 6.65 -20.96 -0.95
C TRP A 292 6.44 -20.23 0.38
N GLY A 293 7.37 -20.42 1.31
CA GLY A 293 7.56 -19.56 2.47
C GLY A 293 8.71 -18.58 2.24
N TYR A 294 8.66 -17.45 2.93
CA TYR A 294 9.70 -16.42 2.90
C TYR A 294 10.12 -16.09 4.34
N ASP A 295 11.43 -15.98 4.57
CA ASP A 295 11.99 -15.54 5.85
C ASP A 295 11.80 -14.03 6.05
N LEU A 296 10.76 -13.66 6.81
CA LEU A 296 10.41 -12.27 7.07
C LEU A 296 11.21 -11.61 8.22
N THR A 297 12.33 -12.20 8.64
CA THR A 297 13.13 -11.66 9.76
C THR A 297 14.00 -10.47 9.36
N MET A 298 14.54 -10.48 8.14
CA MET A 298 15.27 -9.37 7.52
C MET A 298 15.55 -9.66 6.05
N GLY A 299 15.88 -8.63 5.29
CA GLY A 299 16.38 -8.79 3.94
C GLY A 299 17.01 -7.54 3.37
N ALA A 300 17.57 -7.68 2.18
CA ALA A 300 17.98 -6.55 1.36
C ALA A 300 16.86 -6.19 0.38
N GLY A 301 17.02 -5.12 -0.38
CA GLY A 301 16.06 -4.75 -1.39
C GLY A 301 16.46 -3.52 -2.19
N VAL A 302 15.54 -3.09 -3.03
CA VAL A 302 15.63 -1.84 -3.77
C VAL A 302 14.36 -1.03 -3.54
N TYR A 303 14.53 0.26 -3.28
CA TYR A 303 13.43 1.23 -3.24
C TYR A 303 13.56 2.18 -4.44
N LEU A 304 12.46 2.43 -5.16
CA LEU A 304 12.37 3.43 -6.20
C LEU A 304 11.28 4.45 -5.88
N ASN A 305 11.62 5.72 -6.04
CA ASN A 305 10.71 6.85 -5.93
C ASN A 305 11.25 8.04 -6.73
N GLY A 306 10.38 8.74 -7.46
CA GLY A 306 10.73 10.01 -8.12
C GLY A 306 11.85 9.90 -9.17
N GLY A 307 12.02 8.75 -9.83
CA GLY A 307 13.13 8.51 -10.77
C GLY A 307 14.49 8.25 -10.10
N SER A 308 14.50 8.07 -8.78
CA SER A 308 15.67 7.73 -7.98
C SER A 308 15.58 6.31 -7.44
N VAL A 309 16.73 5.74 -7.09
CA VAL A 309 16.86 4.38 -6.56
C VAL A 309 17.75 4.33 -5.32
N TRP A 310 17.38 3.49 -4.36
CA TRP A 310 18.12 3.19 -3.15
C TRP A 310 18.33 1.68 -3.02
N SER A 311 19.55 1.27 -2.66
CA SER A 311 19.79 -0.05 -2.07
C SER A 311 19.39 -0.01 -0.60
N ILE A 312 18.45 -0.87 -0.20
CA ILE A 312 17.88 -0.86 1.14
C ILE A 312 18.11 -2.17 1.89
N LEU A 313 18.01 -2.10 3.21
CA LEU A 313 17.77 -3.23 4.11
C LEU A 313 16.39 -3.06 4.73
N TRP A 314 15.72 -4.16 5.01
CA TRP A 314 14.42 -4.17 5.67
C TRP A 314 14.34 -5.25 6.75
N MET A 315 13.51 -5.01 7.75
CA MET A 315 13.19 -5.96 8.82
C MET A 315 11.88 -5.56 9.50
N PRO A 316 11.25 -6.43 10.32
CA PRO A 316 10.13 -6.04 11.16
C PRO A 316 10.50 -4.85 12.06
N GLY A 317 9.65 -3.82 12.09
CA GLY A 317 9.86 -2.60 12.86
C GLY A 317 9.07 -2.55 14.17
N VAL A 318 9.33 -1.48 14.95
CA VAL A 318 8.58 -1.14 16.17
C VAL A 318 7.59 -0.01 15.90
N ASP A 319 8.05 1.05 15.22
CA ASP A 319 7.24 2.23 14.89
C ASP A 319 6.46 2.09 13.57
N SER A 320 6.85 1.11 12.74
CA SER A 320 6.18 0.69 11.50
C SER A 320 6.27 -0.83 11.35
N THR A 321 5.39 -1.44 10.56
CA THR A 321 5.44 -2.90 10.31
C THR A 321 6.79 -3.31 9.72
N LEU A 322 7.22 -2.60 8.68
CA LEU A 322 8.55 -2.76 8.09
C LEU A 322 9.39 -1.54 8.47
N ALA A 323 10.54 -1.76 9.07
CA ALA A 323 11.59 -0.76 9.19
C ALA A 323 12.51 -0.85 7.97
N ILE A 324 12.86 0.30 7.39
CA ILE A 324 13.71 0.40 6.20
C ILE A 324 14.98 1.18 6.56
N TYR A 325 16.11 0.71 6.05
CA TYR A 325 17.42 1.32 6.24
C TYR A 325 18.14 1.44 4.90
N ASN A 326 18.99 2.45 4.76
CA ASN A 326 19.99 2.50 3.70
C ASN A 326 20.99 1.34 3.87
N SER A 327 21.72 1.03 2.79
CA SER A 327 22.78 0.01 2.80
C SER A 327 23.93 0.30 3.79
N ASP A 328 24.06 1.54 4.28
CA ASP A 328 24.99 1.95 5.33
C ASP A 328 24.45 1.77 6.77
N GLY A 329 23.21 1.31 6.91
CA GLY A 329 22.53 1.06 8.19
C GLY A 329 21.81 2.27 8.78
N THR A 330 21.78 3.41 8.10
CA THR A 330 20.98 4.57 8.53
C THR A 330 19.50 4.34 8.26
N ALA A 331 18.62 4.77 9.18
CA ALA A 331 17.18 4.68 8.98
C ALA A 331 16.76 5.47 7.74
N LEU A 332 15.87 4.87 6.94
CA LEU A 332 15.37 5.47 5.70
C LEU A 332 13.85 5.56 5.77
N GLU A 333 13.33 6.77 5.53
CA GLU A 333 11.91 7.01 5.39
C GLU A 333 11.44 6.75 3.94
N ILE A 334 10.17 6.43 3.77
CA ILE A 334 9.52 6.19 2.46
C ILE A 334 8.52 7.32 2.20
N ARG A 335 8.51 7.88 0.99
CA ARG A 335 7.53 8.94 0.67
C ARG A 335 6.10 8.45 0.89
N PRO A 336 5.23 9.26 1.52
CA PRO A 336 3.80 9.00 1.55
C PRO A 336 3.23 8.84 0.14
N GLY A 337 2.32 7.89 -0.04
CA GLY A 337 1.67 7.61 -1.32
C GLY A 337 1.40 6.12 -1.54
N THR A 338 0.92 5.79 -2.73
CA THR A 338 0.65 4.42 -3.16
C THR A 338 1.94 3.64 -3.35
N SER A 339 1.91 2.34 -3.03
CA SER A 339 3.11 1.50 -3.09
C SER A 339 2.84 0.18 -3.82
N TYR A 340 3.81 -0.24 -4.62
CA TYR A 340 3.90 -1.61 -5.08
C TYR A 340 5.08 -2.30 -4.37
N ILE A 341 4.83 -3.44 -3.76
CA ILE A 341 5.80 -4.20 -2.95
C ILE A 341 5.95 -5.61 -3.53
N ALA A 342 7.06 -5.86 -4.21
CA ALA A 342 7.43 -7.20 -4.66
C ALA A 342 8.22 -7.91 -3.56
N LEU A 343 7.86 -9.16 -3.24
CA LEU A 343 8.73 -10.07 -2.50
C LEU A 343 9.36 -11.07 -3.45
N MET A 344 10.69 -11.06 -3.47
CA MET A 344 11.49 -11.93 -4.32
C MET A 344 12.38 -12.84 -3.48
N GLY A 345 12.49 -14.06 -3.95
CA GLY A 345 13.51 -15.00 -3.54
C GLY A 345 14.82 -14.75 -4.28
N SER A 346 15.96 -15.03 -3.65
CA SER A 346 17.23 -15.14 -4.38
C SER A 346 17.36 -16.50 -5.10
N VAL A 347 16.26 -17.04 -5.62
CA VAL A 347 16.24 -18.33 -6.36
C VAL A 347 16.68 -18.14 -7.80
N ALA A 348 17.20 -19.21 -8.40
CA ALA A 348 17.62 -19.19 -9.80
C ALA A 348 16.45 -18.84 -10.72
N GLY A 349 16.64 -17.86 -11.60
CA GLY A 349 15.62 -17.38 -12.53
C GLY A 349 14.85 -16.14 -12.07
N GLN A 350 15.10 -15.66 -10.85
CA GLN A 350 14.59 -14.38 -10.37
C GLN A 350 15.64 -13.28 -10.54
N GLU A 351 15.22 -12.12 -11.05
CA GLU A 351 16.11 -11.02 -11.39
C GLU A 351 15.39 -9.66 -11.30
N VAL A 352 16.14 -8.62 -10.91
CA VAL A 352 15.68 -7.23 -11.00
C VAL A 352 16.59 -6.49 -11.96
N VAL A 353 16.02 -5.97 -13.04
CA VAL A 353 16.78 -5.20 -14.03
C VAL A 353 16.37 -3.74 -13.96
N LEU A 354 17.29 -2.91 -13.47
CA LEU A 354 17.14 -1.44 -13.42
C LEU A 354 17.73 -0.83 -14.68
N ARG A 355 17.04 0.15 -15.28
CA ARG A 355 17.51 0.82 -16.49
C ARG A 355 17.40 2.34 -16.40
N ASP A 356 18.34 3.02 -17.03
CA ASP A 356 18.32 4.46 -17.22
C ASP A 356 17.47 4.90 -18.41
N SER A 357 17.34 6.22 -18.61
CA SER A 357 16.50 6.79 -19.67
C SER A 357 16.97 6.44 -21.09
N ALA A 358 18.21 5.97 -21.26
CA ALA A 358 18.75 5.47 -22.52
C ALA A 358 18.53 3.96 -22.69
N GLY A 359 17.96 3.29 -21.70
CA GLY A 359 17.75 1.84 -21.65
C GLY A 359 18.98 1.05 -21.21
N ALA A 360 20.04 1.72 -20.72
CA ALA A 360 21.22 1.03 -20.22
C ALA A 360 20.97 0.50 -18.81
N GLU A 361 21.43 -0.73 -18.55
CA GLU A 361 21.32 -1.33 -17.22
C GLU A 361 22.19 -0.59 -16.20
N ILE A 362 21.61 -0.35 -15.03
CA ILE A 362 22.28 0.33 -13.92
C ILE A 362 22.19 -0.49 -12.63
N SER A 363 23.09 -0.22 -11.70
CA SER A 363 23.00 -0.75 -10.33
C SER A 363 22.40 0.30 -9.39
N ALA A 364 21.68 -0.17 -8.37
CA ALA A 364 21.23 0.65 -7.25
C ALA A 364 22.40 1.16 -6.37
N ASN A 365 23.57 0.51 -6.45
CA ASN A 365 24.79 0.90 -5.72
C ASN A 365 25.60 2.01 -6.40
#